data_AF-A0A661TM71-F1
#
_entry.id   AF-A0A661TM71-F1
#
_cell.length_a   1.000
_cell.length_b   1.000
_cell.length_c   1.000
_cell.angle_alpha   90.00
_cell.angle_beta   90.00
_cell.angle_gamma   90.00
#
_symmetry.space_group_name_H-M   'P 1'
#
loop_
_entity.id
_entity.type
_entity.pdbx_description
1 polymer ?
#
loop_
_entity_poly.entity_id
_entity_poly.type
_entity_poly.pdbx_seq_one_letter_code
_entity_poly.pdbx_strand_id
1 'polypeptide(L)'
;MNNWIKGKFPPIYLFWALIILLVGLLIIEQTKFTAKTPYYAEQIQAAQLMKNSLETIKEERLKRDIPLDIGLDPNQTGIIGKEYTQLTTTLGNLEAKRTGTNPAFAALLVKYFKEANLKKGDAIAIGASGSFPALIVATLSAARVLKLKPLIIYSVGSSEYGANLPEFTFVEMLNSLNKKNILPYKLLAISMGGYMDQAEGMFYPDSREIIEKIV
;
A
#
# COMPACT_ATOMS: atom_id res chain seq x y z
N MET A 1 -10.66 -41.84 38.76
CA MET A 1 -9.92 -42.38 37.61
C MET A 1 -10.78 -42.17 36.37
N ASN A 2 -10.41 -41.26 35.48
CA ASN A 2 -11.22 -40.92 34.31
C ASN A 2 -11.26 -42.12 33.36
N ASN A 3 -12.40 -42.80 33.29
CA ASN A 3 -12.69 -43.81 32.29
C ASN A 3 -12.63 -43.15 30.92
N TRP A 4 -11.51 -43.33 30.21
CA TRP A 4 -11.44 -43.03 28.79
C TRP A 4 -12.51 -43.84 28.07
N ILE A 5 -13.48 -43.13 27.50
CA ILE A 5 -14.54 -43.70 26.69
C ILE A 5 -13.86 -44.33 25.47
N LYS A 6 -13.78 -45.67 25.42
CA LYS A 6 -13.29 -46.39 24.24
C LYS A 6 -14.23 -46.06 23.06
N GLY A 7 -13.74 -45.28 22.11
CA GLY A 7 -14.49 -44.91 20.90
C GLY A 7 -14.95 -46.17 20.17
N LYS A 8 -16.28 -46.33 20.03
CA LYS A 8 -16.93 -47.50 19.42
C LYS A 8 -17.05 -47.38 17.89
N PHE A 9 -16.04 -46.87 17.20
CA PHE A 9 -16.09 -46.79 15.74
C PHE A 9 -15.34 -47.97 15.12
N PRO A 10 -16.03 -48.86 14.39
CA PRO A 10 -15.39 -49.91 13.61
C PRO A 10 -14.30 -49.34 12.68
N PRO A 11 -13.11 -49.97 12.62
CA PRO A 11 -12.01 -49.52 11.76
C PRO A 11 -12.38 -49.37 10.28
N ILE A 12 -13.39 -50.11 9.81
CA ILE A 12 -13.90 -50.01 8.44
C ILE A 12 -14.45 -48.63 8.10
N TYR A 13 -15.07 -47.93 9.05
CA TYR A 13 -15.54 -46.56 8.82
C TYR A 13 -14.39 -45.58 8.74
N LEU A 14 -13.34 -45.77 9.55
CA LEU A 14 -12.12 -44.97 9.48
C LEU A 14 -11.37 -45.22 8.15
N PHE A 15 -11.36 -46.46 7.67
CA PHE A 15 -10.80 -46.81 6.35
C PHE A 15 -11.54 -46.10 5.22
N TRP A 16 -12.88 -46.17 5.19
CA TRP A 16 -13.67 -45.47 4.17
C TRP A 16 -13.54 -43.94 4.28
N ALA A 17 -13.51 -43.39 5.50
CA ALA A 17 -13.27 -41.96 5.69
C ALA A 17 -11.92 -41.52 5.12
N LEU A 18 -10.86 -42.31 5.32
CA LEU A 18 -9.54 -42.06 4.73
C LEU A 18 -9.58 -42.14 3.20
N ILE A 19 -10.26 -43.14 2.63
CA ILE A 19 -10.38 -43.30 1.18
C ILE A 19 -11.13 -42.10 0.57
N ILE A 20 -12.25 -41.67 1.18
CA ILE A 20 -13.01 -40.49 0.73
C ILE A 20 -12.13 -39.24 0.79
N LEU A 21 -11.36 -39.05 1.87
CA LEU A 21 -10.44 -37.92 2.00
C LEU A 21 -9.38 -37.94 0.89
N LEU A 22 -8.72 -39.08 0.66
CA LEU A 22 -7.66 -39.22 -0.32
C LEU A 22 -8.18 -39.03 -1.75
N VAL A 23 -9.33 -39.61 -2.08
CA VAL A 23 -9.98 -39.43 -3.38
C VAL A 23 -10.41 -37.98 -3.57
N GLY A 24 -10.98 -37.34 -2.55
CA GLY A 24 -11.35 -35.93 -2.59
C GLY A 24 -10.14 -35.01 -2.81
N LEU A 25 -9.04 -35.24 -2.10
CA LEU A 25 -7.78 -34.52 -2.30
C LEU A 25 -7.23 -34.73 -3.71
N LEU A 26 -7.24 -35.96 -4.22
CA LEU A 26 -6.76 -36.29 -5.56
C LEU A 26 -7.60 -35.60 -6.64
N ILE A 27 -8.93 -35.58 -6.48
CA ILE A 27 -9.83 -34.85 -7.38
C ILE A 27 -9.52 -33.35 -7.34
N ILE A 28 -9.39 -32.74 -6.16
CA ILE A 28 -9.06 -31.30 -6.04
C ILE A 28 -7.71 -31.01 -6.70
N GLU A 29 -6.69 -31.82 -6.45
CA GLU A 29 -5.36 -31.64 -7.01
C GLU A 29 -5.31 -31.83 -8.53
N GLN A 30 -6.12 -32.72 -9.10
CA GLN A 30 -6.21 -32.92 -10.55
C GLN A 30 -7.12 -31.90 -11.25
N THR A 31 -8.10 -31.35 -10.55
CA THR A 31 -9.09 -30.42 -11.13
C THR A 31 -8.77 -28.95 -10.86
N LYS A 32 -7.83 -28.63 -9.97
CA LYS A 32 -7.42 -27.25 -9.73
C LYS A 32 -6.84 -26.66 -11.02
N PHE A 33 -7.31 -25.47 -11.35
CA PHE A 33 -6.73 -24.66 -12.42
C PHE A 33 -6.67 -23.21 -11.99
N THR A 34 -5.71 -22.47 -12.53
CA THR A 34 -5.60 -21.04 -12.27
C THR A 34 -6.35 -20.29 -13.36
N ALA A 35 -7.46 -19.65 -12.99
CA ALA A 35 -8.17 -18.75 -13.88
C ALA A 35 -7.61 -17.34 -13.77
N LYS A 36 -7.49 -16.63 -14.90
CA LYS A 36 -7.24 -15.20 -14.90
C LYS A 36 -8.48 -14.47 -14.40
N THR A 37 -8.27 -13.44 -13.59
CA THR A 37 -9.33 -12.50 -13.19
C THR A 37 -9.81 -11.69 -14.41
N PRO A 38 -11.03 -11.12 -14.39
CA PRO A 38 -11.56 -10.34 -15.51
C PRO A 38 -10.68 -9.15 -15.96
N TYR A 39 -9.85 -8.62 -15.05
CA TYR A 39 -8.98 -7.46 -15.29
C TYR A 39 -7.49 -7.80 -15.20
N TYR A 40 -7.14 -9.08 -15.41
CA TYR A 40 -5.80 -9.62 -15.13
C TYR A 40 -4.68 -8.79 -15.76
N ALA A 41 -4.82 -8.40 -17.04
CA ALA A 41 -3.78 -7.67 -17.74
C ALA A 41 -3.50 -6.29 -17.11
N GLU A 42 -4.54 -5.50 -16.86
CA GLU A 42 -4.41 -4.20 -16.19
C GLU A 42 -3.95 -4.35 -14.74
N GLN A 43 -4.37 -5.40 -14.04
CA GLN A 43 -3.93 -5.69 -12.68
C GLN A 43 -2.42 -5.95 -12.60
N ILE A 44 -1.89 -6.79 -13.48
CA ILE A 44 -0.45 -7.07 -13.56
C ILE A 44 0.32 -5.80 -13.94
N GLN A 45 -0.17 -5.02 -14.91
CA GLN A 45 0.45 -3.75 -15.30
C GLN A 45 0.50 -2.75 -14.14
N ALA A 46 -0.59 -2.62 -13.38
CA ALA A 46 -0.65 -1.68 -12.25
C ALA A 46 0.27 -2.10 -11.11
N ALA A 47 0.34 -3.40 -10.80
CA ALA A 47 1.29 -3.94 -9.82
C ALA A 47 2.74 -3.69 -10.25
N GLN A 48 3.08 -3.96 -11.52
CA GLN A 48 4.44 -3.72 -12.02
C GLN A 48 4.80 -2.23 -12.00
N LEU A 49 3.84 -1.34 -12.33
CA LEU A 49 4.04 0.10 -12.27
C LEU A 49 4.27 0.59 -10.84
N MET A 50 3.52 0.08 -9.85
CA MET A 50 3.73 0.41 -8.45
C MET A 50 5.09 -0.09 -7.97
N LYS A 51 5.50 -1.31 -8.34
CA LYS A 51 6.83 -1.84 -8.01
C LYS A 51 7.96 -0.93 -8.54
N ASN A 52 7.92 -0.59 -9.82
CA ASN A 52 8.90 0.34 -10.42
C ASN A 52 8.87 1.73 -9.78
N SER A 53 7.69 2.20 -9.35
CA SER A 53 7.56 3.47 -8.64
C SER A 53 8.26 3.43 -7.28
N LEU A 54 8.10 2.34 -6.52
CA LEU A 54 8.81 2.15 -5.24
C LEU A 54 10.32 2.07 -5.44
N GLU A 55 10.79 1.36 -6.47
CA GLU A 55 12.21 1.31 -6.84
C GLU A 55 12.77 2.71 -7.15
N THR A 56 12.04 3.53 -7.92
CA THR A 56 12.44 4.92 -8.18
C THR A 56 12.42 5.80 -6.94
N ILE A 57 11.44 5.62 -6.03
CA ILE A 57 11.39 6.35 -4.76
C ILE A 57 12.60 6.00 -3.90
N LYS A 58 12.96 4.71 -3.81
CA LYS A 58 14.16 4.24 -3.11
C LYS A 58 15.43 4.90 -3.67
N GLU A 59 15.59 4.92 -4.99
CA GLU A 59 16.74 5.58 -5.64
C GLU A 59 16.82 7.07 -5.30
N GLU A 60 15.70 7.80 -5.38
CA GLU A 60 15.67 9.23 -5.05
C GLU A 60 16.00 9.46 -3.56
N ARG A 61 15.48 8.62 -2.66
CA ARG A 61 15.78 8.70 -1.23
C ARG A 61 17.29 8.55 -0.97
N LEU A 62 17.89 7.52 -1.55
CA LEU A 62 19.33 7.26 -1.41
C LEU A 62 20.17 8.36 -2.04
N LYS A 63 19.73 8.91 -3.17
CA LYS A 63 20.40 10.06 -3.82
C LYS A 63 20.40 11.32 -2.95
N ARG A 64 19.46 11.45 -2.02
CA ARG A 64 19.39 12.54 -1.04
C ARG A 64 20.18 12.25 0.24
N ASP A 65 20.99 11.19 0.25
CA ASP A 65 21.75 10.73 1.41
C ASP A 65 20.86 10.37 2.62
N ILE A 66 19.59 10.00 2.37
CA ILE A 66 18.66 9.56 3.41
C ILE A 66 18.76 8.04 3.53
N PRO A 67 19.30 7.50 4.63
CA PRO A 67 19.52 6.05 4.76
C PRO A 67 18.21 5.27 4.85
N LEU A 68 18.28 4.01 4.43
CA LEU A 68 17.23 3.03 4.68
C LEU A 68 17.46 2.38 6.03
N ASP A 69 16.39 2.24 6.81
CA ASP A 69 16.41 1.45 8.03
C ASP A 69 15.89 0.05 7.69
N ILE A 70 16.78 -0.94 7.69
CA ILE A 70 16.42 -2.35 7.39
C ILE A 70 15.53 -2.94 8.48
N GLY A 71 15.65 -2.44 9.72
CA GLY A 71 14.81 -2.82 10.84
C GLY A 71 13.37 -2.36 10.66
N LEU A 72 13.14 -1.19 10.05
CA LEU A 72 11.81 -0.65 9.73
C LEU A 72 11.30 -1.06 8.34
N ASP A 73 12.18 -1.19 7.35
CA ASP A 73 11.85 -1.50 5.95
C ASP A 73 12.69 -2.68 5.43
N PRO A 74 12.39 -3.92 5.86
CA PRO A 74 13.17 -5.10 5.48
C PRO A 74 13.15 -5.39 3.97
N ASN A 75 12.09 -4.95 3.29
CA ASN A 75 11.96 -5.07 1.83
C ASN A 75 12.65 -3.92 1.09
N GLN A 76 13.26 -2.97 1.81
CA GLN A 76 13.99 -1.83 1.28
C GLN A 76 13.21 -1.05 0.21
N THR A 77 11.93 -0.83 0.47
CA THR A 77 11.02 -0.15 -0.45
C THR A 77 11.33 1.34 -0.58
N GLY A 78 12.02 1.92 0.41
CA GLY A 78 12.39 3.33 0.45
C GLY A 78 11.29 4.28 0.88
N ILE A 79 10.05 3.79 1.00
CA ILE A 79 8.86 4.62 1.25
C ILE A 79 8.44 4.66 2.73
N ILE A 80 9.01 3.79 3.57
CA ILE A 80 8.74 3.74 5.01
C ILE A 80 9.52 4.84 5.72
N GLY A 81 8.82 5.68 6.48
CA GLY A 81 9.41 6.76 7.28
C GLY A 81 9.96 6.30 8.63
N LYS A 82 10.06 7.24 9.56
CA LYS A 82 10.54 7.01 10.93
C LYS A 82 9.37 6.90 11.91
N GLU A 83 9.65 6.45 13.12
CA GLU A 83 8.67 6.45 14.21
C GLU A 83 8.24 7.90 14.52
N TYR A 84 9.17 8.72 15.00
CA TYR A 84 8.90 10.13 15.34
C TYR A 84 9.72 11.12 14.51
N THR A 85 9.03 12.16 14.04
CA THR A 85 9.55 13.31 13.28
C THR A 85 8.66 14.52 13.52
N GLN A 86 9.07 15.70 13.07
CA GLN A 86 8.23 16.90 13.06
C GLN A 86 6.95 16.78 12.22
N LEU A 87 6.86 15.80 11.30
CA LEU A 87 5.63 15.55 10.53
C LEU A 87 4.75 14.47 11.16
N THR A 88 5.19 13.83 12.25
CA THR A 88 4.40 12.80 12.94
C THR A 88 3.22 13.44 13.66
N THR A 89 2.01 13.03 13.29
CA THR A 89 0.73 13.54 13.79
C THR A 89 0.09 12.60 14.82
N THR A 90 0.22 11.29 14.61
CA THR A 90 -0.41 10.25 15.41
C THR A 90 0.42 8.98 15.42
N LEU A 91 0.15 8.09 16.38
CA LEU A 91 0.73 6.74 16.44
C LEU A 91 0.37 5.95 15.18
N GLY A 92 1.31 5.13 14.71
CA GLY A 92 1.14 4.30 13.53
C GLY A 92 1.19 2.80 13.84
N ASN A 93 0.92 1.99 12.83
CA ASN A 93 1.18 0.56 12.87
C ASN A 93 2.16 0.23 11.74
N LEU A 94 3.40 -0.12 12.11
CA LEU A 94 4.47 -0.41 11.15
C LEU A 94 4.13 -1.57 10.22
N GLU A 95 3.49 -2.63 10.73
CA GLU A 95 3.09 -3.78 9.94
C GLU A 95 2.09 -3.36 8.85
N ALA A 96 1.10 -2.54 9.18
CA ALA A 96 0.15 -2.00 8.22
C ALA A 96 0.84 -1.15 7.15
N LYS A 97 1.85 -0.33 7.51
CA LYS A 97 2.63 0.44 6.53
C LYS A 97 3.38 -0.47 5.57
N ARG A 98 4.04 -1.51 6.10
CA ARG A 98 4.75 -2.52 5.31
C ARG A 98 3.82 -3.27 4.38
N THR A 99 2.66 -3.72 4.87
CA THR A 99 1.64 -4.38 4.05
C THR A 99 1.22 -3.49 2.87
N GLY A 100 1.03 -2.19 3.11
CA GLY A 100 0.69 -1.21 2.08
C GLY A 100 1.72 -1.09 0.96
N THR A 101 2.97 -1.51 1.17
CA THR A 101 4.01 -1.50 0.12
C THR A 101 3.87 -2.64 -0.90
N ASN A 102 2.99 -3.61 -0.66
CA ASN A 102 2.76 -4.72 -1.58
C ASN A 102 2.12 -4.23 -2.89
N PRO A 103 2.77 -4.44 -4.06
CA PRO A 103 2.21 -4.03 -5.36
C PRO A 103 0.84 -4.62 -5.72
N ALA A 104 0.41 -5.69 -5.04
CA ALA A 104 -0.93 -6.23 -5.17
C ALA A 104 -2.03 -5.20 -4.83
N PHE A 105 -1.74 -4.16 -4.04
CA PHE A 105 -2.71 -3.07 -3.80
C PHE A 105 -3.06 -2.30 -5.08
N ALA A 106 -2.11 -2.09 -5.99
CA ALA A 106 -2.40 -1.45 -7.27
C ALA A 106 -3.32 -2.34 -8.14
N ALA A 107 -3.10 -3.66 -8.12
CA ALA A 107 -4.00 -4.62 -8.77
C ALA A 107 -5.40 -4.64 -8.13
N LEU A 108 -5.49 -4.52 -6.80
CA LEU A 108 -6.76 -4.41 -6.10
C LEU A 108 -7.52 -3.13 -6.51
N LEU A 109 -6.83 -1.99 -6.60
CA LEU A 109 -7.47 -0.74 -7.01
C LEU A 109 -7.92 -0.74 -8.46
N VAL A 110 -7.23 -1.44 -9.37
CA VAL A 110 -7.76 -1.68 -10.73
C VAL A 110 -9.11 -2.38 -10.68
N LYS A 111 -9.26 -3.41 -9.83
CA LYS A 111 -10.54 -4.11 -9.65
C LYS A 111 -11.61 -3.14 -9.15
N TYR A 112 -11.34 -2.39 -8.08
CA TYR A 112 -12.31 -1.44 -7.53
C TYR A 112 -12.71 -0.34 -8.51
N PHE A 113 -11.77 0.20 -9.29
CA PHE A 113 -12.06 1.20 -10.32
C PHE A 113 -12.90 0.64 -11.47
N LYS A 114 -12.66 -0.62 -11.87
CA LYS A 114 -13.49 -1.30 -12.88
C LYS A 114 -14.89 -1.63 -12.36
N GLU A 115 -15.01 -2.06 -11.11
CA GLU A 115 -16.30 -2.33 -10.44
C GLU A 115 -17.11 -1.05 -10.25
N ALA A 116 -16.44 0.08 -10.00
CA ALA A 116 -17.05 1.41 -10.02
C ALA A 116 -17.39 1.93 -11.43
N ASN A 117 -17.19 1.10 -12.47
CA ASN A 117 -17.49 1.40 -13.86
C ASN A 117 -16.75 2.63 -14.45
N LEU A 118 -15.60 2.99 -13.88
CA LEU A 118 -14.79 4.12 -14.37
C LEU A 118 -14.27 3.85 -15.79
N LYS A 119 -14.31 4.90 -16.62
CA LYS A 119 -13.88 4.89 -18.01
C LYS A 119 -12.61 5.69 -18.20
N LYS A 120 -11.89 5.37 -19.27
CA LYS A 120 -10.73 6.15 -19.71
C LYS A 120 -11.12 7.63 -19.81
N GLY A 121 -10.32 8.49 -19.18
CA GLY A 121 -10.53 9.94 -19.20
C GLY A 121 -11.39 10.48 -18.06
N ASP A 122 -12.06 9.62 -17.29
CA ASP A 122 -12.82 10.03 -16.12
C ASP A 122 -11.88 10.66 -15.07
N ALA A 123 -12.41 11.67 -14.37
CA ALA A 123 -11.73 12.30 -13.26
C ALA A 123 -12.02 11.56 -11.95
N ILE A 124 -10.99 11.39 -11.12
CA ILE A 124 -11.14 10.84 -9.77
C ILE A 124 -10.54 11.82 -8.76
N ALA A 125 -11.31 12.15 -7.72
CA ALA A 125 -10.81 12.94 -6.60
C ALA A 125 -10.10 12.02 -5.60
N ILE A 126 -8.90 12.39 -5.18
CA ILE A 126 -8.06 11.62 -4.26
C ILE A 126 -7.69 12.51 -3.08
N GLY A 127 -8.26 12.21 -1.92
CA GLY A 127 -7.76 12.67 -0.62
C GLY A 127 -6.60 11.78 -0.20
N ALA A 128 -5.38 12.28 -0.34
CA ALA A 128 -4.16 11.55 -0.05
C ALA A 128 -3.61 11.97 1.32
N SER A 129 -3.26 11.00 2.17
CA SER A 129 -2.61 11.26 3.46
C SER A 129 -1.17 10.75 3.47
N GLY A 130 -0.26 11.56 4.00
CA GLY A 130 1.13 11.18 4.26
C GLY A 130 1.26 9.89 5.07
N SER A 131 0.24 9.50 5.82
CA SER A 131 0.23 8.26 6.61
C SER A 131 0.39 6.99 5.77
N PHE A 132 -0.08 6.94 4.52
CA PHE A 132 -0.01 5.73 3.68
C PHE A 132 0.52 6.05 2.27
N PRO A 133 1.80 6.45 2.14
CA PRO A 133 2.35 6.90 0.87
C PRO A 133 2.35 5.79 -0.19
N ALA A 134 2.57 4.54 0.21
CA ALA A 134 2.50 3.40 -0.69
C ALA A 134 1.10 3.17 -1.29
N LEU A 135 0.04 3.42 -0.53
CA LEU A 135 -1.33 3.33 -1.05
C LEU A 135 -1.66 4.49 -1.99
N ILE A 136 -1.05 5.67 -1.81
CA ILE A 136 -1.13 6.74 -2.79
C ILE A 136 -0.48 6.27 -4.11
N VAL A 137 0.74 5.71 -4.07
CA VAL A 137 1.41 5.16 -5.26
C VAL A 137 0.57 4.07 -5.93
N ALA A 138 -0.05 3.17 -5.15
CA ALA A 138 -0.94 2.12 -5.65
C ALA A 138 -2.12 2.73 -6.43
N THR A 139 -2.76 3.74 -5.86
CA THR A 139 -3.92 4.44 -6.44
C THR A 139 -3.55 5.12 -7.75
N LEU A 140 -2.44 5.85 -7.76
CA LEU A 140 -1.97 6.55 -8.95
C LEU A 140 -1.50 5.59 -10.04
N SER A 141 -0.94 4.44 -9.66
CA SER A 141 -0.54 3.39 -10.62
C SER A 141 -1.76 2.76 -11.30
N ALA A 142 -2.80 2.42 -10.54
CA ALA A 142 -4.08 1.95 -11.10
C ALA A 142 -4.71 3.01 -12.01
N ALA A 143 -4.75 4.27 -11.57
CA ALA A 143 -5.26 5.38 -12.38
C ALA A 143 -4.47 5.55 -13.69
N ARG A 144 -3.15 5.39 -13.65
CA ARG A 144 -2.27 5.49 -14.82
C ARG A 144 -2.56 4.41 -15.86
N VAL A 145 -2.67 3.16 -15.42
CA VAL A 145 -2.97 2.01 -16.31
C VAL A 145 -4.35 2.15 -16.94
N LEU A 146 -5.34 2.59 -16.15
CA LEU A 146 -6.72 2.80 -16.62
C LEU A 146 -6.93 4.13 -17.36
N LYS A 147 -5.88 4.96 -17.47
CA LYS A 147 -5.91 6.27 -18.13
C LYS A 147 -6.98 7.21 -17.55
N LEU A 148 -7.10 7.20 -16.22
CA LEU A 148 -7.94 8.12 -15.45
C LEU A 148 -7.20 9.44 -15.21
N LYS A 149 -7.93 10.48 -14.80
CA LYS A 149 -7.41 11.81 -14.47
C LYS A 149 -7.50 12.04 -12.95
N PRO A 150 -6.44 11.74 -12.19
CA PRO A 150 -6.44 11.97 -10.75
C PRO A 150 -6.36 13.47 -10.42
N LEU A 151 -7.20 13.90 -9.49
CA LEU A 151 -7.23 15.22 -8.87
C LEU A 151 -6.85 15.03 -7.39
N ILE A 152 -5.62 15.41 -7.03
CA ILE A 152 -4.99 14.97 -5.77
C ILE A 152 -4.90 16.14 -4.80
N ILE A 153 -5.46 16.00 -3.60
CA ILE A 153 -5.20 16.87 -2.45
C ILE A 153 -4.41 16.04 -1.44
N TYR A 154 -3.25 16.54 -1.02
CA TYR A 154 -2.32 15.79 -0.18
C TYR A 154 -2.16 16.43 1.20
N SER A 155 -2.45 15.67 2.25
CA SER A 155 -2.16 16.06 3.63
C SER A 155 -0.74 15.61 4.01
N VAL A 156 0.15 16.57 4.27
CA VAL A 156 1.59 16.34 4.50
C VAL A 156 1.87 15.68 5.84
N GLY A 157 1.13 16.07 6.88
CA GLY A 157 1.17 15.41 8.18
C GLY A 157 0.86 13.93 8.05
N SER A 158 1.64 13.11 8.76
CA SER A 158 1.63 11.66 8.62
C SER A 158 1.60 11.00 9.99
N SER A 159 1.00 9.82 10.13
CA SER A 159 1.27 8.97 11.28
C SER A 159 2.73 8.51 11.27
N GLU A 160 3.17 7.86 12.35
CA GLU A 160 4.44 7.13 12.36
C GLU A 160 4.59 6.24 11.11
N TYR A 161 5.83 6.13 10.65
CA TYR A 161 6.28 5.28 9.53
C TYR A 161 5.69 5.60 8.15
N GLY A 162 4.84 6.64 8.01
CA GLY A 162 4.39 7.14 6.71
C GLY A 162 5.44 8.03 6.03
N ALA A 163 5.02 8.93 5.16
CA ALA A 163 5.89 9.92 4.50
C ALA A 163 6.19 11.10 5.44
N ASN A 164 6.78 10.79 6.60
CA ASN A 164 6.99 11.76 7.68
C ASN A 164 8.41 12.33 7.75
N LEU A 165 9.26 12.08 6.76
CA LEU A 165 10.58 12.70 6.70
C LEU A 165 10.44 14.12 6.12
N PRO A 166 10.75 15.20 6.86
CA PRO A 166 10.61 16.58 6.35
C PRO A 166 11.32 16.84 5.02
N GLU A 167 12.48 16.23 4.82
CA GLU A 167 13.32 16.33 3.62
C GLU A 167 12.87 15.41 2.47
N PHE A 168 11.88 14.54 2.71
CA PHE A 168 11.42 13.51 1.78
C PHE A 168 9.96 13.10 2.01
N THR A 169 9.06 14.04 1.80
CA THR A 169 7.62 13.82 1.86
C THR A 169 7.11 13.16 0.57
N PHE A 170 5.79 12.91 0.48
CA PHE A 170 5.22 12.43 -0.77
C PHE A 170 5.36 13.43 -1.94
N VAL A 171 5.59 14.72 -1.65
CA VAL A 171 5.86 15.74 -2.68
C VAL A 171 7.15 15.39 -3.43
N GLU A 172 8.24 15.14 -2.70
CA GLU A 172 9.53 14.74 -3.27
C GLU A 172 9.43 13.41 -4.02
N MET A 173 8.70 12.44 -3.45
CA MET A 173 8.45 11.14 -4.07
C MET A 173 7.70 11.28 -5.40
N LEU A 174 6.61 12.05 -5.44
CA LEU A 174 5.84 12.26 -6.67
C LEU A 174 6.66 13.04 -7.71
N ASN A 175 7.44 14.03 -7.27
CA ASN A 175 8.31 14.80 -8.16
C ASN A 175 9.36 13.92 -8.85
N SER A 176 9.97 12.97 -8.14
CA SER A 176 10.96 12.06 -8.74
C SER A 176 10.32 11.12 -9.78
N LEU A 177 9.12 10.62 -9.50
CA LEU A 177 8.33 9.81 -10.43
C LEU A 177 7.88 10.60 -11.66
N ASN A 178 7.49 11.87 -11.48
CA ASN A 178 7.06 12.76 -12.55
C ASN A 178 8.23 13.10 -13.49
N LYS A 179 9.42 13.41 -12.95
CA LYS A 179 10.64 13.66 -13.76
C LYS A 179 10.99 12.49 -14.70
N LYS A 180 10.68 11.25 -14.30
CA LYS A 180 10.87 10.04 -15.13
C LYS A 180 9.62 9.65 -15.94
N ASN A 181 8.57 10.45 -15.93
CA ASN A 181 7.27 10.20 -16.59
C ASN A 181 6.58 8.88 -16.17
N ILE A 182 6.91 8.36 -14.97
CA ILE A 182 6.31 7.14 -14.42
C ILE A 182 4.88 7.43 -13.94
N LEU A 183 4.74 8.41 -13.04
CA LEU A 183 3.46 8.97 -12.58
C LEU A 183 3.46 10.49 -12.82
N PRO A 184 3.16 10.94 -14.04
CA PRO A 184 3.22 12.36 -14.41
C PRO A 184 2.00 13.13 -13.90
N TYR A 185 1.80 13.14 -12.59
CA TYR A 185 0.69 13.82 -11.91
C TYR A 185 1.19 14.99 -11.08
N LYS A 186 0.26 15.90 -10.76
CA LYS A 186 0.51 17.07 -9.91
C LYS A 186 -0.48 17.06 -8.75
N LEU A 187 -0.03 17.58 -7.61
CA LEU A 187 -0.91 17.88 -6.48
C LEU A 187 -1.67 19.17 -6.80
N LEU A 188 -2.98 19.18 -6.53
CA LEU A 188 -3.81 20.38 -6.65
C LEU A 188 -3.65 21.29 -5.45
N ALA A 189 -3.52 20.70 -4.27
CA ALA A 189 -3.30 21.39 -3.02
C ALA A 189 -2.56 20.48 -2.05
N ILE A 190 -1.86 21.10 -1.11
CA ILE A 190 -1.24 20.44 0.03
C ILE A 190 -1.92 21.01 1.29
N SER A 191 -2.33 20.16 2.21
CA SER A 191 -2.81 20.54 3.53
C SER A 191 -1.79 20.14 4.60
N MET A 192 -1.86 20.78 5.76
CA MET A 192 -0.88 20.60 6.83
C MET A 192 -0.96 19.23 7.53
N GLY A 193 -2.13 18.58 7.52
CA GLY A 193 -2.38 17.41 8.35
C GLY A 193 -2.51 17.75 9.84
N GLY A 194 -2.38 16.74 10.70
CA GLY A 194 -2.68 16.89 12.12
C GLY A 194 -4.19 17.03 12.36
N TYR A 195 -4.58 17.47 13.56
CA TYR A 195 -6.00 17.66 13.88
C TYR A 195 -6.62 18.71 12.95
N MET A 196 -7.71 18.33 12.28
CA MET A 196 -8.46 19.18 11.34
C MET A 196 -7.60 19.84 10.24
N ASP A 197 -6.50 19.19 9.82
CA ASP A 197 -5.54 19.73 8.84
C ASP A 197 -4.89 21.08 9.27
N GLN A 198 -4.75 21.33 10.57
CA GLN A 198 -4.19 22.58 11.13
C GLN A 198 -2.78 22.46 11.72
N ALA A 199 -2.08 21.33 11.52
CA ALA A 199 -0.83 21.01 12.25
C ALA A 199 -0.99 21.12 13.78
N GLU A 200 -2.18 20.78 14.28
CA GLU A 200 -2.49 20.73 15.71
C GLU A 200 -2.31 19.32 16.28
N GLY A 201 -1.94 19.24 17.57
CA GLY A 201 -1.75 17.97 18.27
C GLY A 201 -0.45 17.24 17.91
N MET A 202 0.55 17.96 17.40
CA MET A 202 1.82 17.39 16.97
C MET A 202 2.71 16.98 18.15
N PHE A 203 3.61 16.03 17.93
CA PHE A 203 4.54 15.54 18.97
C PHE A 203 5.69 16.49 19.27
N TYR A 204 6.09 17.34 18.31
CA TYR A 204 7.21 18.29 18.48
C TYR A 204 6.73 19.74 18.45
N PRO A 205 7.32 20.65 19.27
CA PRO A 205 6.90 22.04 19.34
C PRO A 205 7.18 22.85 18.06
N ASP A 206 8.19 22.46 17.27
CA ASP A 206 8.59 23.10 16.01
C ASP A 206 7.85 22.52 14.78
N SER A 207 6.96 21.53 14.96
CA SER A 207 6.28 20.82 13.87
C SER A 207 5.55 21.74 12.91
N ARG A 208 4.82 22.73 13.45
CA ARG A 208 4.03 23.66 12.64
C ARG A 208 4.92 24.50 11.71
N GLU A 209 6.02 25.05 12.23
CA GLU A 209 6.96 25.84 11.45
C GLU A 209 7.59 25.00 10.33
N ILE A 210 7.92 23.73 10.60
CA ILE A 210 8.44 22.81 9.59
C ILE A 210 7.41 22.50 8.51
N ILE A 211 6.16 22.23 8.90
CA ILE A 211 5.05 21.95 7.96
C ILE A 211 4.76 23.17 7.07
N GLU A 212 4.71 24.37 7.64
CA GLU A 212 4.47 25.63 6.91
C GLU A 212 5.56 25.94 5.86
N LYS A 213 6.75 25.36 5.98
CA LYS A 213 7.81 25.46 4.95
C LYS A 213 7.61 24.49 3.78
N ILE A 214 6.75 23.48 3.92
CA ILE A 214 6.48 22.45 2.90
C ILE A 214 5.22 22.77 2.09
N VAL A 215 4.20 23.33 2.74
CA VAL A 215 2.89 23.68 2.14
C VAL A 215 2.97 25.01 1.41
#